data_AF-A0A162V845-F1
#
_entry.id   AF-A0A162V845-F1
#
_cell.length_a   1.000
_cell.length_b   1.000
_cell.length_c   1.000
_cell.angle_alpha   90.00
_cell.angle_beta   90.00
_cell.angle_gamma   90.00
#
_symmetry.space_group_name_H-M   'P 1'
#
loop_
_entity.id
_entity.type
_entity.pdbx_description
1 polymer ?
#
loop_
_entity_poly.entity_id
_entity_poly.type
_entity_poly.pdbx_seq_one_letter_code
_entity_poly.pdbx_strand_id
1 'polypeptide(L)'
;MMLPRCTTWLALLLAVTNTVAQTTTSCNPTEKTCPDDTALSSSTYTHDFTTSGADDNAWNVTAGKVTYTSSGAEFTINKPGDAPTIQSKWYIFFGRVSFFVKAASGTGIVSSAILESDDLDEIDWEWLGGTNYASTCQSNYFGKGNSSSYDRAAWAAVTSTQTTTHNYTISWTSSATTWYIDQVAVRTLAYADAVSGTNYPQTPMNIRIGIWAGGDSANDPGTIEWAGGETNYGDGPYTMYLEKIEVVNENPGASYSYGDRTGDYTSIQVSDAEDADAASVSSSSSASTSASGSAQSSSATASSSASGTSAASTTPAVSTTSAASTTGSLTGTVRTTPSASLSALAQAAASPAVRVGADIWRLVHTIPSGASLARFLQKYNYQDPLDNTKLDNYADMTGGADFFATCAKDPEQLGSSFIGLMTALRNQKVPWTDVYDTTDLVSNADLKSGARLFVDIGGAHGLDTERLLARHPYLPSDVLVKMGYDFFTPQPLVGPQAYFFHAVPHDWQDANVLRMLANVKIAMKPGYSKLLIYEVVLPAKRATSLMMTLDLQLMNCVSGLEPTEQHWKGLLEKAGFGINSVSRHPRAVQSVIEAELA
;
A
#
# COMPACT_ATOMS: atom_id res chain seq x y z
N MET A 1 -36.74 -28.92 -48.08
CA MET A 1 -37.85 -28.98 -47.10
C MET A 1 -37.22 -29.18 -45.73
N MET A 2 -37.29 -28.33 -44.71
CA MET A 2 -37.71 -26.95 -44.49
C MET A 2 -36.93 -26.49 -43.24
N LEU A 3 -36.34 -25.28 -43.24
CA LEU A 3 -36.02 -24.57 -41.98
C LEU A 3 -37.32 -24.25 -41.23
N PRO A 4 -37.27 -24.14 -39.89
CA PRO A 4 -37.46 -22.80 -39.26
C PRO A 4 -36.70 -22.67 -37.91
N ARG A 5 -36.49 -21.52 -37.26
CA ARG A 5 -36.68 -20.08 -37.51
C ARG A 5 -35.94 -19.33 -36.38
N CYS A 6 -35.32 -18.20 -36.72
CA CYS A 6 -34.99 -17.14 -35.77
C CYS A 6 -36.21 -16.73 -34.95
N THR A 7 -36.01 -16.46 -33.65
CA THR A 7 -36.84 -15.51 -32.91
C THR A 7 -35.93 -14.58 -32.13
N THR A 8 -35.88 -13.36 -32.66
CA THR A 8 -35.53 -12.08 -32.08
C THR A 8 -35.96 -11.93 -30.61
N TRP A 9 -35.03 -11.61 -29.72
CA TRP A 9 -35.36 -11.03 -28.42
C TRP A 9 -35.48 -9.52 -28.61
N LEU A 10 -36.70 -9.04 -28.40
CA LEU A 10 -37.10 -7.66 -28.53
C LEU A 10 -36.55 -6.88 -27.32
N ALA A 11 -35.77 -5.83 -27.59
CA ALA A 11 -35.47 -4.79 -26.61
C ALA A 11 -36.78 -4.11 -26.20
N LEU A 12 -37.04 -4.03 -24.89
CA LEU A 12 -38.11 -3.21 -24.35
C LEU A 12 -37.47 -2.25 -23.34
N LEU A 13 -37.35 -0.98 -23.76
CA LEU A 13 -37.16 0.15 -22.86
C LEU A 13 -38.28 0.17 -21.83
N LEU A 14 -37.93 0.30 -20.55
CA LEU A 14 -38.81 0.83 -19.52
C LEU A 14 -37.95 1.61 -18.51
N ALA A 15 -38.01 2.94 -18.64
CA ALA A 15 -37.75 3.84 -17.55
C ALA A 15 -38.88 3.70 -16.53
N VAL A 16 -38.55 3.61 -15.24
CA VAL A 16 -39.04 4.44 -14.12
C VAL A 16 -38.38 3.97 -12.82
N THR A 17 -37.72 4.91 -12.18
CA THR A 17 -37.27 5.03 -10.78
C THR A 17 -37.86 4.06 -9.76
N ASN A 18 -37.01 3.29 -9.08
CA ASN A 18 -36.70 3.41 -7.64
C ASN A 18 -35.59 2.40 -7.28
N THR A 19 -34.64 2.85 -6.45
CA THR A 19 -33.50 2.11 -5.86
C THR A 19 -32.42 1.55 -6.80
N VAL A 20 -32.11 2.24 -7.90
CA VAL A 20 -30.74 2.29 -8.47
C VAL A 20 -30.25 3.74 -8.31
N ALA A 21 -30.02 4.17 -7.07
CA ALA A 21 -29.88 5.58 -6.71
C ALA A 21 -28.43 6.10 -6.71
N GLN A 22 -27.44 5.25 -7.01
CA GLN A 22 -26.03 5.62 -6.83
C GLN A 22 -25.31 6.03 -8.11
N THR A 23 -25.73 5.56 -9.29
CA THR A 23 -25.06 5.83 -10.57
C THR A 23 -25.91 6.73 -11.47
N THR A 24 -25.71 8.04 -11.35
CA THR A 24 -26.48 9.04 -12.11
C THR A 24 -25.68 10.29 -12.36
N THR A 25 -25.95 10.95 -13.50
CA THR A 25 -25.44 12.28 -13.83
C THR A 25 -26.58 13.28 -13.99
N SER A 26 -26.38 14.50 -13.49
CA SER A 26 -27.30 15.62 -13.75
C SER A 26 -27.04 16.29 -15.10
N CYS A 27 -25.81 16.16 -15.61
CA CYS A 27 -25.37 16.73 -16.86
C CYS A 27 -24.36 15.83 -17.57
N ASN A 28 -24.77 15.19 -18.67
CA ASN A 28 -23.84 14.39 -19.47
C ASN A 28 -23.11 15.27 -20.52
N PRO A 29 -21.77 15.44 -20.42
CA PRO A 29 -20.99 16.31 -21.29
C PRO A 29 -20.86 15.79 -22.73
N THR A 30 -21.11 14.50 -22.97
CA THR A 30 -21.17 13.94 -24.34
C THR A 30 -22.45 14.35 -25.07
N GLU A 31 -23.49 14.74 -24.34
CA GLU A 31 -24.81 15.11 -24.90
C GLU A 31 -25.03 16.63 -24.96
N LYS A 32 -24.51 17.37 -23.98
CA LYS A 32 -24.76 18.81 -23.79
C LYS A 32 -23.58 19.50 -23.10
N THR A 33 -23.57 20.83 -23.12
CA THR A 33 -22.58 21.60 -22.36
C THR A 33 -22.91 21.55 -20.88
N CYS A 34 -21.92 21.20 -20.06
CA CYS A 34 -22.03 21.09 -18.61
C CYS A 34 -21.12 22.10 -17.91
N PRO A 35 -21.41 22.46 -16.65
CA PRO A 35 -20.45 23.16 -15.80
C PRO A 35 -19.16 22.33 -15.66
N ASP A 36 -18.06 23.01 -15.39
CA ASP A 36 -16.79 22.34 -15.07
C ASP A 36 -16.92 21.56 -13.74
N ASP A 37 -16.33 20.37 -13.70
CA ASP A 37 -16.22 19.57 -12.50
C ASP A 37 -15.25 20.23 -11.53
N THR A 38 -15.62 20.35 -10.26
CA THR A 38 -14.67 20.82 -9.23
C THR A 38 -13.61 19.74 -9.01
N ALA A 39 -12.33 20.08 -9.19
CA ALA A 39 -11.24 19.14 -9.03
C ALA A 39 -10.76 19.04 -7.58
N LEU A 40 -10.24 17.87 -7.20
CA LEU A 40 -9.43 17.75 -5.99
C LEU A 40 -8.10 18.44 -6.25
N SER A 41 -7.92 19.65 -5.71
CA SER A 41 -6.76 20.49 -5.99
C SER A 41 -5.45 19.98 -5.37
N SER A 42 -5.50 19.07 -4.41
CA SER A 42 -4.33 18.41 -3.86
C SER A 42 -4.04 17.09 -4.59
N SER A 43 -2.77 16.71 -4.64
CA SER A 43 -2.37 15.39 -5.14
C SER A 43 -2.82 14.25 -4.23
N THR A 44 -3.14 14.54 -2.97
CA THR A 44 -3.63 13.55 -2.00
C THR A 44 -4.77 14.07 -1.16
N TYR A 45 -5.72 13.20 -0.83
CA TYR A 45 -6.72 13.40 0.21
C TYR A 45 -6.76 12.16 1.10
N THR A 46 -6.83 12.33 2.41
CA THR A 46 -6.97 11.21 3.35
C THR A 46 -7.87 11.65 4.47
N HIS A 47 -8.85 10.81 4.79
CA HIS A 47 -9.77 11.07 5.87
C HIS A 47 -10.05 9.79 6.65
N ASP A 48 -9.91 9.87 7.96
CA ASP A 48 -10.19 8.79 8.91
C ASP A 48 -11.48 9.14 9.67
N PHE A 49 -12.55 8.44 9.31
CA PHE A 49 -13.88 8.64 9.87
C PHE A 49 -13.99 8.12 11.31
N THR A 50 -13.08 7.23 11.75
CA THR A 50 -13.10 6.67 13.11
C THR A 50 -12.66 7.69 14.17
N THR A 51 -11.80 8.62 13.77
CA THR A 51 -11.21 9.65 14.64
C THR A 51 -11.75 11.04 14.35
N SER A 52 -12.00 11.37 13.08
CA SER A 52 -12.31 12.72 12.64
C SER A 52 -13.80 12.97 12.39
N GLY A 53 -14.62 11.91 12.37
CA GLY A 53 -16.04 12.01 12.08
C GLY A 53 -16.32 12.46 10.64
N ALA A 54 -17.34 13.31 10.45
CA ALA A 54 -17.72 13.82 9.13
C ALA A 54 -16.70 14.85 8.60
N ASP A 55 -16.43 14.82 7.30
CA ASP A 55 -15.78 15.92 6.58
C ASP A 55 -16.80 16.58 5.64
N ASP A 56 -17.60 17.48 6.22
CA ASP A 56 -18.63 18.21 5.50
C ASP A 56 -18.07 19.18 4.46
N ASN A 57 -16.75 19.44 4.43
CA ASN A 57 -16.13 20.24 3.39
C ASN A 57 -15.89 19.42 2.13
N ALA A 58 -15.46 18.16 2.27
CA ALA A 58 -15.15 17.28 1.15
C ALA A 58 -16.34 16.44 0.66
N TRP A 59 -17.36 16.18 1.49
CA TRP A 59 -18.44 15.25 1.18
C TRP A 59 -19.84 15.86 1.30
N ASN A 60 -20.76 15.38 0.46
CA ASN A 60 -22.19 15.58 0.58
C ASN A 60 -22.86 14.26 0.98
N VAL A 61 -23.84 14.31 1.89
CA VAL A 61 -24.80 13.20 2.06
C VAL A 61 -25.88 13.36 1.00
N THR A 62 -25.87 12.52 -0.03
CA THR A 62 -26.77 12.63 -1.20
C THR A 62 -28.06 11.85 -1.02
N ALA A 63 -28.07 10.86 -0.13
CA ALA A 63 -29.26 10.10 0.23
C ALA A 63 -29.18 9.62 1.69
N GLY A 64 -30.36 9.46 2.32
CA GLY A 64 -30.48 8.93 3.67
C GLY A 64 -29.77 9.76 4.74
N LYS A 65 -29.24 9.07 5.76
CA LYS A 65 -28.46 9.65 6.84
C LYS A 65 -27.26 8.75 7.14
N VAL A 66 -26.09 9.36 7.28
CA VAL A 66 -24.85 8.68 7.71
C VAL A 66 -24.53 9.12 9.13
N THR A 67 -24.21 8.15 9.99
CA THR A 67 -23.80 8.41 11.37
C THR A 67 -22.32 8.16 11.50
N TYR A 68 -21.61 8.92 12.33
CA TYR A 68 -20.17 8.78 12.50
C TYR A 68 -19.88 8.36 13.94
N THR A 69 -19.20 7.23 14.11
CA THR A 69 -18.85 6.66 15.41
C THR A 69 -17.37 6.29 15.44
N SER A 70 -16.90 5.71 16.55
CA SER A 70 -15.54 5.14 16.60
C SER A 70 -15.31 3.99 15.63
N SER A 71 -16.36 3.47 14.99
CA SER A 71 -16.26 2.43 13.95
C SER A 71 -16.19 3.03 12.54
N GLY A 72 -16.17 4.36 12.41
CA GLY A 72 -16.18 5.07 11.14
C GLY A 72 -17.54 5.64 10.75
N ALA A 73 -17.73 5.87 9.46
CA ALA A 73 -19.01 6.26 8.87
C ALA A 73 -19.91 5.02 8.73
N GLU A 74 -21.12 5.11 9.29
CA GLU A 74 -22.13 4.05 9.34
C GLU A 74 -23.28 4.35 8.38
N PHE A 75 -23.46 3.46 7.40
CA PHE A 75 -24.53 3.50 6.41
C PHE A 75 -25.52 2.39 6.75
N THR A 76 -26.73 2.75 7.20
CA THR A 76 -27.67 1.78 7.78
C THR A 76 -29.01 1.71 7.03
N ILE A 77 -29.43 0.50 6.70
CA ILE A 77 -30.75 0.16 6.17
C ILE A 77 -31.62 -0.38 7.31
N ASN A 78 -32.74 0.30 7.57
CA ASN A 78 -33.73 -0.13 8.56
C ASN A 78 -35.04 -0.58 7.91
N LYS A 79 -35.37 -0.06 6.72
CA LYS A 79 -36.65 -0.25 6.05
C LYS A 79 -36.52 -0.09 4.54
N PRO A 80 -37.55 -0.49 3.76
CA PRO A 80 -37.58 -0.26 2.32
C PRO A 80 -37.29 1.20 1.94
N GLY A 81 -36.48 1.41 0.90
CA GLY A 81 -36.09 2.72 0.40
C GLY A 81 -34.96 3.43 1.15
N ASP A 82 -34.46 2.88 2.26
CA ASP A 82 -33.21 3.38 2.87
C ASP A 82 -32.03 3.07 1.92
N ALA A 83 -31.31 4.10 1.51
CA ALA A 83 -30.10 3.99 0.68
C ALA A 83 -29.05 5.06 1.04
N PRO A 84 -28.57 5.11 2.30
CA PRO A 84 -27.66 6.17 2.73
C PRO A 84 -26.38 6.17 1.88
N THR A 85 -26.03 7.34 1.35
CA THR A 85 -24.93 7.53 0.41
C THR A 85 -24.21 8.86 0.67
N ILE A 86 -22.88 8.85 0.63
CA ILE A 86 -22.05 10.05 0.53
C ILE A 86 -21.41 10.15 -0.86
N GLN A 87 -21.19 11.37 -1.32
CA GLN A 87 -20.50 11.69 -2.57
C GLN A 87 -19.45 12.78 -2.31
N SER A 88 -18.25 12.64 -2.89
CA SER A 88 -17.24 13.69 -2.84
C SER A 88 -17.71 14.93 -3.61
N LYS A 89 -17.41 16.11 -3.07
CA LYS A 89 -17.70 17.40 -3.75
C LYS A 89 -16.73 17.69 -4.89
N TRP A 90 -15.64 16.94 -4.95
CA TRP A 90 -14.59 17.05 -5.94
C TRP A 90 -14.47 15.76 -6.74
N TYR A 91 -13.83 15.88 -7.90
CA TYR A 91 -13.50 14.81 -8.82
C TYR A 91 -11.98 14.57 -8.79
N ILE A 92 -11.56 13.37 -9.13
CA ILE A 92 -10.17 13.05 -9.47
C ILE A 92 -10.07 12.67 -10.94
N PHE A 93 -8.90 12.88 -11.53
CA PHE A 93 -8.65 12.48 -12.91
C PHE A 93 -7.42 11.59 -12.95
N PHE A 94 -7.65 10.28 -13.08
CA PHE A 94 -6.71 9.21 -12.80
C PHE A 94 -6.13 9.24 -11.37
N GLY A 95 -5.48 8.16 -10.98
CA GLY A 95 -4.82 8.00 -9.69
C GLY A 95 -5.28 6.77 -8.93
N ARG A 96 -5.48 6.91 -7.61
CA ARG A 96 -5.68 5.76 -6.73
C ARG A 96 -6.65 6.08 -5.61
N VAL A 97 -7.61 5.20 -5.36
CA VAL A 97 -8.58 5.33 -4.27
C VAL A 97 -8.60 4.06 -3.44
N SER A 98 -8.33 4.18 -2.15
CA SER A 98 -8.33 3.07 -1.18
C SER A 98 -9.46 3.27 -0.17
N PHE A 99 -10.36 2.28 -0.08
CA PHE A 99 -11.50 2.24 0.80
C PHE A 99 -11.28 1.21 1.90
N PHE A 100 -11.36 1.63 3.16
CA PHE A 100 -11.28 0.73 4.31
C PHE A 100 -12.70 0.39 4.76
N VAL A 101 -13.23 -0.71 4.23
CA VAL A 101 -14.66 -1.04 4.29
C VAL A 101 -14.88 -2.37 5.00
N LYS A 102 -15.89 -2.40 5.86
CA LYS A 102 -16.57 -3.61 6.33
C LYS A 102 -17.99 -3.60 5.78
N ALA A 103 -18.30 -4.56 4.92
CA ALA A 103 -19.59 -4.64 4.24
C ALA A 103 -20.73 -4.98 5.20
N ALA A 104 -21.95 -4.61 4.84
CA ALA A 104 -23.13 -5.04 5.56
C ALA A 104 -23.42 -6.53 5.31
N SER A 105 -24.01 -7.19 6.30
CA SER A 105 -24.62 -8.51 6.13
C SER A 105 -26.11 -8.37 5.80
N GLY A 106 -26.75 -9.49 5.41
CA GLY A 106 -28.17 -9.56 5.07
C GLY A 106 -28.39 -9.96 3.61
N THR A 107 -29.26 -10.94 3.37
CA THR A 107 -29.65 -11.32 2.00
C THR A 107 -30.25 -10.10 1.28
N GLY A 108 -29.83 -9.86 0.04
CA GLY A 108 -30.32 -8.75 -0.77
C GLY A 108 -29.72 -7.38 -0.41
N ILE A 109 -28.85 -7.29 0.61
CA ILE A 109 -28.16 -6.06 0.98
C ILE A 109 -26.88 -5.91 0.15
N VAL A 110 -26.69 -4.71 -0.38
CA VAL A 110 -25.55 -4.35 -1.23
C VAL A 110 -24.81 -3.20 -0.56
N SER A 111 -23.52 -3.38 -0.32
CA SER A 111 -22.60 -2.30 0.01
C SER A 111 -21.82 -1.94 -1.25
N SER A 112 -21.58 -0.65 -1.49
CA SER A 112 -20.97 -0.17 -2.74
C SER A 112 -19.94 0.93 -2.49
N ALA A 113 -18.87 0.91 -3.28
CA ALA A 113 -17.89 1.99 -3.39
C ALA A 113 -17.57 2.22 -4.88
N ILE A 114 -17.86 3.43 -5.37
CA ILE A 114 -17.99 3.73 -6.79
C ILE A 114 -17.17 4.98 -7.12
N LEU A 115 -16.43 4.95 -8.23
CA LEU A 115 -15.97 6.14 -8.93
C LEU A 115 -16.90 6.34 -10.12
N GLU A 116 -17.50 7.52 -10.27
CA GLU A 116 -18.42 7.82 -11.37
C GLU A 116 -18.15 9.22 -11.96
N SER A 117 -18.08 9.30 -13.30
CA SER A 117 -17.95 10.54 -14.05
C SER A 117 -19.32 11.12 -14.46
N ASP A 118 -19.30 12.38 -14.88
CA ASP A 118 -20.49 13.04 -15.42
C ASP A 118 -20.95 12.45 -16.78
N ASP A 119 -20.08 11.78 -17.53
CA ASP A 119 -20.45 11.03 -18.74
C ASP A 119 -20.79 9.55 -18.50
N LEU A 120 -20.80 9.11 -17.23
CA LEU A 120 -21.12 7.75 -16.78
C LEU A 120 -20.03 6.71 -17.13
N ASP A 121 -18.76 7.12 -17.19
CA ASP A 121 -17.67 6.21 -16.88
C ASP A 121 -17.73 5.82 -15.39
N GLU A 122 -17.52 4.55 -15.09
CA GLU A 122 -17.76 3.97 -13.76
C GLU A 122 -16.71 2.89 -13.45
N ILE A 123 -16.23 2.88 -12.20
CA ILE A 123 -15.39 1.83 -11.63
C ILE A 123 -15.89 1.55 -10.21
N ASP A 124 -16.27 0.31 -9.92
CA ASP A 124 -16.92 0.00 -8.65
C ASP A 124 -16.38 -1.26 -7.95
N TRP A 125 -16.73 -1.30 -6.66
CA TRP A 125 -16.74 -2.48 -5.81
C TRP A 125 -18.15 -2.68 -5.26
N GLU A 126 -18.62 -3.93 -5.33
CA GLU A 126 -19.91 -4.36 -4.82
C GLU A 126 -19.74 -5.55 -3.85
N TRP A 127 -20.35 -5.45 -2.66
CA TRP A 127 -20.40 -6.54 -1.68
C TRP A 127 -21.85 -6.94 -1.42
N LEU A 128 -22.14 -8.23 -1.57
CA LEU A 128 -23.44 -8.79 -1.23
C LEU A 128 -23.45 -9.30 0.22
N GLY A 129 -24.51 -8.98 0.96
CA GLY A 129 -24.59 -9.26 2.39
C GLY A 129 -25.02 -10.69 2.76
N GLY A 130 -25.48 -11.48 1.78
CA GLY A 130 -25.85 -12.89 2.02
C GLY A 130 -24.65 -13.73 2.46
N THR A 131 -24.87 -14.72 3.34
CA THR A 131 -23.79 -15.55 3.92
C THR A 131 -22.95 -16.29 2.87
N ASN A 132 -23.53 -16.65 1.73
CA ASN A 132 -22.83 -17.28 0.61
C ASN A 132 -21.80 -16.36 -0.06
N TYR A 133 -21.92 -15.03 0.15
CA TYR A 133 -21.04 -14.01 -0.42
C TYR A 133 -20.03 -13.46 0.59
N ALA A 134 -19.99 -14.01 1.81
CA ALA A 134 -19.06 -13.60 2.87
C ALA A 134 -17.59 -13.83 2.57
N SER A 135 -17.30 -14.56 1.49
CA SER A 135 -15.95 -14.85 1.04
C SER A 135 -15.65 -14.27 -0.35
N THR A 136 -16.45 -13.30 -0.81
CA THR A 136 -16.33 -12.73 -2.16
C THR A 136 -16.63 -11.24 -2.19
N CYS A 137 -16.08 -10.56 -3.19
CA CYS A 137 -16.44 -9.19 -3.58
C CYS A 137 -16.48 -9.12 -5.11
N GLN A 138 -17.37 -8.30 -5.65
CA GLN A 138 -17.48 -8.07 -7.08
C GLN A 138 -16.79 -6.75 -7.44
N SER A 139 -16.03 -6.77 -8.52
CA SER A 139 -15.55 -5.57 -9.22
C SER A 139 -16.33 -5.41 -10.51
N ASN A 140 -16.64 -4.19 -10.91
CA ASN A 140 -17.30 -3.91 -12.18
C ASN A 140 -16.86 -2.56 -12.76
N TYR A 141 -17.24 -2.32 -14.02
CA TYR A 141 -16.94 -1.06 -14.70
C TYR A 141 -17.96 -0.75 -15.81
N PHE A 142 -18.19 0.53 -16.05
CA PHE A 142 -18.97 1.02 -17.19
C PHE A 142 -18.21 2.12 -17.92
N GLY A 143 -18.37 2.15 -19.24
CA GLY A 143 -17.84 3.23 -20.06
C GLY A 143 -19.00 3.98 -20.68
N LYS A 144 -19.10 5.29 -20.44
CA LYS A 144 -20.09 6.19 -21.05
C LYS A 144 -21.54 5.72 -20.86
N GLY A 145 -21.84 5.12 -19.70
CA GLY A 145 -23.16 4.57 -19.37
C GLY A 145 -23.58 3.37 -20.24
N ASN A 146 -22.65 2.76 -20.97
CA ASN A 146 -22.93 1.65 -21.85
C ASN A 146 -23.30 0.40 -21.04
N SER A 147 -24.59 0.05 -21.04
CA SER A 147 -25.16 -1.14 -20.38
C SER A 147 -25.54 -2.26 -21.36
N SER A 148 -25.03 -2.24 -22.59
CA SER A 148 -25.38 -3.23 -23.62
C SER A 148 -24.91 -4.66 -23.34
N SER A 149 -23.93 -4.84 -22.45
CA SER A 149 -23.47 -6.14 -21.94
C SER A 149 -23.34 -6.14 -20.42
N TYR A 150 -23.49 -7.34 -19.83
CA TYR A 150 -23.37 -7.57 -18.37
C TYR A 150 -22.21 -8.52 -18.04
N ASP A 151 -21.23 -8.65 -18.94
CA ASP A 151 -20.06 -9.53 -18.83
C ASP A 151 -18.87 -8.89 -18.10
N ARG A 152 -19.05 -7.67 -17.57
CA ARG A 152 -18.00 -6.84 -17.00
C ARG A 152 -17.77 -7.07 -15.52
N ALA A 153 -18.72 -7.70 -14.83
CA ALA A 153 -18.57 -8.07 -13.44
C ALA A 153 -17.55 -9.22 -13.28
N ALA A 154 -16.64 -9.09 -12.32
CA ALA A 154 -15.72 -10.16 -11.95
C ALA A 154 -15.65 -10.32 -10.43
N TRP A 155 -15.71 -11.56 -9.98
CA TRP A 155 -15.69 -11.91 -8.55
C TRP A 155 -14.29 -12.22 -8.07
N ALA A 156 -13.87 -11.54 -7.00
CA ALA A 156 -12.62 -11.80 -6.28
C ALA A 156 -12.91 -12.53 -4.97
N ALA A 157 -12.01 -13.44 -4.59
CA ALA A 157 -12.07 -14.13 -3.30
C ALA A 157 -11.49 -13.25 -2.19
N VAL A 158 -12.24 -13.07 -1.10
CA VAL A 158 -11.83 -12.31 0.10
C VAL A 158 -12.64 -12.80 1.28
N THR A 159 -12.00 -13.33 2.31
CA THR A 159 -12.71 -13.90 3.47
C THR A 159 -13.17 -12.81 4.44
N SER A 160 -14.36 -12.98 5.02
CA SER A 160 -14.83 -12.19 6.18
C SER A 160 -15.26 -10.75 5.86
N THR A 161 -15.77 -10.49 4.66
CA THR A 161 -16.12 -9.14 4.19
C THR A 161 -17.13 -8.41 5.07
N GLN A 162 -18.04 -9.14 5.74
CA GLN A 162 -19.05 -8.55 6.63
C GLN A 162 -18.64 -8.48 8.11
N THR A 163 -17.48 -9.04 8.49
CA THR A 163 -17.02 -9.05 9.89
C THR A 163 -15.69 -8.36 10.10
N THR A 164 -14.95 -8.10 9.03
CA THR A 164 -13.61 -7.52 9.06
C THR A 164 -13.50 -6.40 8.04
N THR A 165 -12.84 -5.32 8.43
CA THR A 165 -12.50 -4.22 7.53
C THR A 165 -11.33 -4.64 6.65
N HIS A 166 -11.48 -4.48 5.33
CA HIS A 166 -10.42 -4.73 4.36
C HIS A 166 -10.09 -3.44 3.61
N ASN A 167 -8.89 -3.37 3.06
CA ASN A 167 -8.48 -2.30 2.16
C ASN A 167 -8.80 -2.69 0.71
N TYR A 168 -9.80 -2.05 0.13
CA TYR A 168 -10.16 -2.21 -1.28
C TYR A 168 -9.63 -1.01 -2.06
N THR A 169 -8.68 -1.25 -2.95
CA THR A 169 -8.04 -0.19 -3.70
C THR A 169 -8.34 -0.28 -5.19
N ILE A 170 -8.67 0.85 -5.80
CA ILE A 170 -8.71 1.02 -7.25
C ILE A 170 -7.48 1.84 -7.63
N SER A 171 -6.65 1.31 -8.53
CA SER A 171 -5.59 2.04 -9.23
C SER A 171 -6.09 2.26 -10.65
N TRP A 172 -6.23 3.51 -11.07
CA TRP A 172 -6.89 3.89 -12.30
C TRP A 172 -6.00 4.83 -13.10
N THR A 173 -5.47 4.35 -14.22
CA THR A 173 -4.58 5.10 -15.11
C THR A 173 -5.18 5.20 -16.50
N SER A 174 -4.53 5.91 -17.42
CA SER A 174 -4.97 5.93 -18.83
C SER A 174 -4.77 4.59 -19.56
N SER A 175 -3.93 3.68 -19.04
CA SER A 175 -3.60 2.42 -19.70
C SER A 175 -4.29 1.20 -19.09
N ALA A 176 -4.57 1.22 -17.78
CA ALA A 176 -5.25 0.12 -17.08
C ALA A 176 -5.88 0.55 -15.74
N THR A 177 -6.95 -0.16 -15.39
CA THR A 177 -7.58 -0.12 -14.06
C THR A 177 -7.31 -1.43 -13.36
N THR A 178 -6.76 -1.35 -12.14
CA THR A 178 -6.48 -2.53 -11.32
C THR A 178 -7.11 -2.40 -9.95
N TRP A 179 -7.81 -3.47 -9.57
CA TRP A 179 -8.47 -3.65 -8.29
C TRP A 179 -7.58 -4.46 -7.37
N TYR A 180 -7.40 -3.97 -6.14
CA TYR A 180 -6.61 -4.61 -5.10
C TYR A 180 -7.48 -4.88 -3.87
N ILE A 181 -7.24 -6.01 -3.21
CA ILE A 181 -7.76 -6.31 -1.87
C ILE A 181 -6.57 -6.55 -0.95
N ASP A 182 -6.49 -5.80 0.14
CA ASP A 182 -5.38 -5.83 1.10
C ASP A 182 -4.02 -5.73 0.38
N GLN A 183 -3.94 -4.77 -0.55
CA GLN A 183 -2.78 -4.45 -1.39
C GLN A 183 -2.37 -5.49 -2.43
N VAL A 184 -3.21 -6.49 -2.69
CA VAL A 184 -2.93 -7.54 -3.69
C VAL A 184 -3.88 -7.37 -4.86
N ALA A 185 -3.32 -7.29 -6.07
CA ALA A 185 -4.10 -7.18 -7.29
C ALA A 185 -4.98 -8.43 -7.47
N VAL A 186 -6.28 -8.23 -7.62
CA VAL A 186 -7.27 -9.30 -7.85
C VAL A 186 -7.87 -9.24 -9.26
N ARG A 187 -7.73 -8.09 -9.94
CA ARG A 187 -8.19 -7.89 -11.32
C ARG A 187 -7.44 -6.72 -11.95
N THR A 188 -7.10 -6.85 -13.22
CA THR A 188 -6.63 -5.76 -14.09
C THR A 188 -7.50 -5.72 -15.35
N LEU A 189 -7.93 -4.52 -15.74
CA LEU A 189 -8.59 -4.20 -16.99
C LEU A 189 -7.66 -3.31 -17.79
N ALA A 190 -7.07 -3.82 -18.87
CA ALA A 190 -6.32 -2.97 -19.79
C ALA A 190 -7.28 -2.10 -20.62
N TYR A 191 -6.84 -0.91 -21.00
CA TYR A 191 -7.57 0.01 -21.89
C TYR A 191 -8.13 -0.71 -23.13
N ALA A 192 -7.28 -1.52 -23.79
CA ALA A 192 -7.63 -2.25 -25.00
C ALA A 192 -8.72 -3.33 -24.79
N ASP A 193 -8.83 -3.88 -23.58
CA ASP A 193 -9.79 -4.95 -23.27
C ASP A 193 -11.21 -4.38 -23.08
N ALA A 194 -11.32 -3.09 -22.74
CA ALA A 194 -12.58 -2.37 -22.64
C ALA A 194 -13.09 -1.88 -24.00
N VAL A 195 -13.37 -2.84 -24.91
CA VAL A 195 -13.84 -2.58 -26.28
C VAL A 195 -12.85 -1.70 -27.05
N SER A 196 -11.57 -2.10 -27.09
CA SER A 196 -10.50 -1.32 -27.73
C SER A 196 -10.38 0.12 -27.19
N GLY A 197 -10.77 0.35 -25.93
CA GLY A 197 -10.69 1.65 -25.26
C GLY A 197 -11.97 2.45 -25.21
N THR A 198 -12.96 2.16 -26.07
CA THR A 198 -14.15 3.01 -26.17
C THR A 198 -15.05 2.93 -24.93
N ASN A 199 -14.98 1.81 -24.20
CA ASN A 199 -15.69 1.60 -22.94
C ASN A 199 -14.76 1.66 -21.72
N TYR A 200 -13.51 2.08 -21.89
CA TYR A 200 -12.58 2.21 -20.78
C TYR A 200 -12.93 3.46 -19.96
N PRO A 201 -13.10 3.37 -18.63
CA PRO A 201 -13.32 4.53 -17.77
C PRO A 201 -12.11 5.47 -17.84
N GLN A 202 -12.32 6.71 -18.26
CA GLN A 202 -11.22 7.59 -18.65
C GLN A 202 -11.51 9.09 -18.45
N THR A 203 -12.63 9.45 -17.85
CA THR A 203 -13.00 10.86 -17.58
C THR A 203 -13.06 11.13 -16.08
N PRO A 204 -12.93 12.38 -15.61
CA PRO A 204 -12.87 12.70 -14.18
C PRO A 204 -14.04 12.11 -13.40
N MET A 205 -13.76 11.51 -12.25
CA MET A 205 -14.76 10.82 -11.44
C MET A 205 -14.84 11.38 -10.02
N ASN A 206 -16.07 11.58 -9.55
CA ASN A 206 -16.34 11.74 -8.12
C ASN A 206 -16.41 10.35 -7.45
N ILE A 207 -16.32 10.33 -6.13
CA ILE A 207 -16.37 9.09 -5.34
C ILE A 207 -17.72 9.02 -4.63
N ARG A 208 -18.40 7.88 -4.73
CA ARG A 208 -19.68 7.59 -4.07
C ARG A 208 -19.57 6.34 -3.22
N ILE A 209 -20.05 6.42 -1.99
CA ILE A 209 -20.00 5.30 -1.03
C ILE A 209 -21.35 5.19 -0.36
N GLY A 210 -21.92 3.99 -0.32
CA GLY A 210 -23.16 3.77 0.39
C GLY A 210 -23.63 2.33 0.36
N ILE A 211 -24.84 2.15 0.86
CA ILE A 211 -25.50 0.85 1.00
C ILE A 211 -26.91 0.97 0.44
N TRP A 212 -27.43 -0.10 -0.16
CA TRP A 212 -28.80 -0.16 -0.66
C TRP A 212 -29.33 -1.60 -0.67
N ALA A 213 -30.64 -1.75 -0.76
CA ALA A 213 -31.29 -3.05 -0.81
C ALA A 213 -31.54 -3.48 -2.26
N GLY A 214 -30.60 -4.19 -2.87
CA GLY A 214 -30.78 -4.81 -4.19
C GLY A 214 -31.89 -5.85 -4.22
N GLY A 215 -32.12 -6.53 -3.08
CA GLY A 215 -33.22 -7.46 -2.87
C GLY A 215 -34.56 -6.81 -2.50
N ASP A 216 -34.73 -5.50 -2.61
CA ASP A 216 -36.05 -4.89 -2.38
C ASP A 216 -37.07 -5.48 -3.37
N SER A 217 -38.23 -5.90 -2.88
CA SER A 217 -39.35 -6.44 -3.69
C SER A 217 -39.85 -5.49 -4.79
N ALA A 218 -39.54 -4.19 -4.70
CA ALA A 218 -39.85 -3.20 -5.72
C ALA A 218 -38.84 -3.17 -6.89
N ASN A 219 -37.66 -3.80 -6.74
CA ASN A 219 -36.65 -3.86 -7.80
C ASN A 219 -37.00 -4.90 -8.87
N ASP A 220 -36.34 -4.79 -10.02
CA ASP A 220 -36.47 -5.78 -11.08
C ASP A 220 -36.00 -7.17 -10.61
N PRO A 221 -36.65 -8.26 -11.07
CA PRO A 221 -36.33 -9.61 -10.64
C PRO A 221 -34.84 -9.99 -10.82
N GLY A 222 -34.20 -9.49 -11.88
CA GLY A 222 -32.77 -9.73 -12.12
C GLY A 222 -31.85 -9.08 -11.08
N THR A 223 -32.20 -7.89 -10.59
CA THR A 223 -31.46 -7.20 -9.53
C THR A 223 -31.61 -7.93 -8.20
N ILE A 224 -32.82 -8.41 -7.90
CA ILE A 224 -33.09 -9.21 -6.70
C ILE A 224 -32.29 -10.53 -6.75
N GLU A 225 -32.28 -11.21 -7.90
CA GLU A 225 -31.52 -12.44 -8.10
C GLU A 225 -30.01 -12.20 -7.95
N TRP A 226 -29.47 -11.17 -8.61
CA TRP A 226 -28.06 -10.78 -8.49
C TRP A 226 -27.67 -10.46 -7.06
N ALA A 227 -28.51 -9.74 -6.31
CA ALA A 227 -28.26 -9.39 -4.91
C ALA A 227 -28.36 -10.60 -3.94
N GLY A 228 -28.71 -11.78 -4.46
CA GLY A 228 -28.76 -13.03 -3.70
C GLY A 228 -30.12 -13.37 -3.10
N GLY A 229 -31.19 -12.66 -3.48
CA GLY A 229 -32.56 -12.89 -3.04
C GLY A 229 -33.22 -11.67 -2.40
N GLU A 230 -34.49 -11.83 -2.01
CA GLU A 230 -35.27 -10.77 -1.39
C GLU A 230 -34.72 -10.34 -0.01
N THR A 231 -34.70 -9.04 0.23
CA THR A 231 -34.29 -8.43 1.50
C THR A 231 -35.38 -8.58 2.54
N ASN A 232 -35.06 -9.24 3.66
CA ASN A 232 -35.94 -9.24 4.84
C ASN A 232 -35.56 -8.08 5.78
N TYR A 233 -36.28 -6.96 5.71
CA TYR A 233 -36.03 -5.82 6.59
C TYR A 233 -36.26 -6.12 8.09
N GLY A 234 -37.00 -7.18 8.42
CA GLY A 234 -37.24 -7.60 9.81
C GLY A 234 -36.02 -8.16 10.53
N ASP A 235 -35.01 -8.64 9.79
CA ASP A 235 -33.74 -9.15 10.34
C ASP A 235 -32.67 -8.05 10.47
N GLY A 236 -32.98 -6.82 10.02
CA GLY A 236 -32.11 -5.66 10.17
C GLY A 236 -32.06 -5.11 11.61
N PRO A 237 -31.38 -3.98 11.84
CA PRO A 237 -30.76 -3.12 10.82
C PRO A 237 -29.51 -3.73 10.19
N TYR A 238 -29.23 -3.34 8.94
CA TYR A 238 -28.03 -3.74 8.22
C TYR A 238 -27.12 -2.53 8.05
N THR A 239 -25.86 -2.64 8.47
CA THR A 239 -24.93 -1.50 8.49
C THR A 239 -23.62 -1.84 7.79
N MET A 240 -23.26 -1.00 6.82
CA MET A 240 -21.93 -0.92 6.21
C MET A 240 -21.10 0.11 6.97
N TYR A 241 -19.79 -0.15 7.09
CA TYR A 241 -18.85 0.74 7.76
C TYR A 241 -17.73 1.16 6.80
N LEU A 242 -17.43 2.46 6.77
CA LEU A 242 -16.24 3.03 6.14
C LEU A 242 -15.37 3.64 7.23
N GLU A 243 -14.22 3.04 7.50
CA GLU A 243 -13.28 3.52 8.51
C GLU A 243 -12.44 4.68 7.98
N LYS A 244 -11.90 4.53 6.77
CA LYS A 244 -10.93 5.46 6.20
C LYS A 244 -11.03 5.47 4.67
N ILE A 245 -10.69 6.60 4.08
CA ILE A 245 -10.43 6.73 2.65
C ILE A 245 -9.06 7.37 2.41
N GLU A 246 -8.31 6.83 1.45
CA GLU A 246 -7.06 7.40 0.96
C GLU A 246 -7.17 7.61 -0.55
N VAL A 247 -6.90 8.82 -1.03
CA VAL A 247 -7.04 9.22 -2.43
C VAL A 247 -5.75 9.86 -2.91
N VAL A 248 -5.31 9.45 -4.08
CA VAL A 248 -4.24 10.07 -4.87
C VAL A 248 -4.89 10.56 -6.16
N ASN A 249 -4.78 11.86 -6.42
CA ASN A 249 -5.18 12.47 -7.69
C ASN A 249 -3.93 12.67 -8.55
N GLU A 250 -3.87 12.03 -9.72
CA GLU A 250 -2.72 12.19 -10.62
C GLU A 250 -2.70 13.54 -11.32
N ASN A 251 -3.86 14.17 -11.49
CA ASN A 251 -3.99 15.44 -12.20
C ASN A 251 -4.71 16.48 -11.32
N PRO A 252 -4.07 16.99 -10.26
CA PRO A 252 -4.65 18.05 -9.42
C PRO A 252 -4.86 19.34 -10.21
N GLY A 253 -5.97 20.03 -9.91
CA GLY A 253 -6.34 21.30 -10.54
C GLY A 253 -7.45 22.02 -9.77
N ALA A 254 -7.90 23.17 -10.26
CA ALA A 254 -9.09 23.84 -9.71
C ALA A 254 -10.39 23.21 -10.24
N SER A 255 -10.40 22.85 -11.53
CA SER A 255 -11.54 22.24 -12.20
C SER A 255 -11.11 21.36 -13.38
N TYR A 256 -12.04 20.50 -13.82
CA TYR A 256 -11.95 19.77 -15.08
C TYR A 256 -13.07 20.19 -16.02
N SER A 257 -12.74 20.42 -17.29
CA SER A 257 -13.74 20.69 -18.32
C SER A 257 -13.56 19.76 -19.51
N TYR A 258 -14.68 19.41 -20.15
CA TYR A 258 -14.68 18.60 -21.36
C TYR A 258 -14.48 19.53 -22.55
N GLY A 259 -13.31 19.45 -23.19
CA GLY A 259 -12.94 20.28 -24.34
C GLY A 259 -13.74 19.99 -25.60
N ASP A 260 -14.39 18.82 -25.67
CA ASP A 260 -15.34 18.43 -26.71
C ASP A 260 -16.41 17.47 -26.15
N ARG A 261 -17.13 16.76 -27.04
CA ARG A 261 -18.22 15.83 -26.69
C ARG A 261 -17.84 14.35 -26.83
N THR A 262 -16.56 14.04 -27.00
CA THR A 262 -16.10 12.68 -27.27
C THR A 262 -16.15 11.79 -26.02
N GLY A 263 -15.99 12.39 -24.83
CA GLY A 263 -15.73 11.65 -23.59
C GLY A 263 -14.37 10.92 -23.62
N ASP A 264 -13.45 11.37 -24.47
CA ASP A 264 -12.07 10.88 -24.50
C ASP A 264 -11.26 11.64 -23.44
N TYR A 265 -10.40 10.94 -22.72
CA TYR A 265 -9.55 11.55 -21.69
C TYR A 265 -8.66 12.67 -22.26
N THR A 266 -8.32 12.61 -23.55
CA THR A 266 -7.54 13.64 -24.24
C THR A 266 -8.31 14.95 -24.46
N SER A 267 -9.64 14.92 -24.32
CA SER A 267 -10.48 16.13 -24.38
C SER A 267 -10.50 16.90 -23.05
N ILE A 268 -10.09 16.27 -21.94
CA ILE A 268 -10.20 16.85 -20.61
C ILE A 268 -9.16 17.96 -20.43
N GLN A 269 -9.63 19.14 -20.05
CA GLN A 269 -8.79 20.29 -19.72
C GLN A 269 -8.76 20.44 -18.20
N VAL A 270 -7.56 20.50 -17.64
CA VAL A 270 -7.33 20.75 -16.22
C VAL A 270 -6.99 22.23 -16.05
N SER A 271 -7.73 22.94 -15.20
CA SER A 271 -7.40 24.33 -14.86
C SER A 271 -6.40 24.39 -13.69
N ASP A 272 -5.47 25.35 -13.74
CA ASP A 272 -4.48 25.55 -12.68
C ASP A 272 -5.19 25.83 -11.34
N ALA A 273 -4.79 25.12 -10.29
CA ALA A 273 -5.20 25.47 -8.94
C ALA A 273 -4.58 26.84 -8.59
N GLU A 274 -5.38 27.83 -8.19
CA GLU A 274 -4.81 29.03 -7.57
C GLU A 274 -4.05 28.58 -6.31
N ASP A 275 -2.73 28.67 -6.39
CA ASP A 275 -1.80 28.34 -5.33
C ASP A 275 -2.06 29.27 -4.15
N ALA A 276 -2.66 28.75 -3.07
CA ALA A 276 -2.94 29.51 -1.85
C ALA A 276 -1.66 29.95 -1.11
N ASP A 277 -0.47 29.67 -1.65
CA ASP A 277 0.83 30.12 -1.14
C ASP A 277 1.72 30.88 -2.17
N ALA A 278 1.17 31.33 -3.31
CA ALA A 278 1.94 32.12 -4.29
C ALA A 278 1.39 33.54 -4.53
N ALA A 279 1.04 34.26 -3.46
CA ALA A 279 0.80 35.71 -3.56
C ALA A 279 2.10 36.51 -3.34
N SER A 280 2.63 37.02 -4.46
CA SER A 280 3.59 38.13 -4.61
C SER A 280 5.10 37.81 -4.64
N VAL A 281 5.57 37.33 -5.80
CA VAL A 281 6.78 37.92 -6.38
C VAL A 281 6.57 38.17 -7.86
N SER A 282 6.22 39.41 -8.20
CA SER A 282 6.44 39.97 -9.54
C SER A 282 7.12 41.33 -9.37
N SER A 283 8.23 41.45 -10.06
CA SER A 283 9.28 42.45 -9.94
C SER A 283 8.86 43.88 -10.28
N SER A 284 9.27 44.84 -9.46
CA SER A 284 9.69 46.16 -9.94
C SER A 284 10.77 46.75 -9.03
N SER A 285 11.92 47.04 -9.63
CA SER A 285 13.10 47.71 -9.07
C SER A 285 12.83 49.15 -8.64
N SER A 286 13.35 49.58 -7.48
CA SER A 286 13.93 50.92 -7.22
C SER A 286 14.67 50.96 -5.88
N ALA A 287 15.87 51.53 -5.89
CA ALA A 287 16.81 51.62 -4.78
C ALA A 287 16.49 52.74 -3.77
N SER A 288 16.90 52.59 -2.50
CA SER A 288 17.94 53.41 -1.84
C SER A 288 17.97 53.28 -0.30
N THR A 289 19.13 52.82 0.21
CA THR A 289 19.91 53.27 1.39
C THR A 289 19.32 53.49 2.80
N SER A 290 19.89 52.70 3.72
CA SER A 290 20.76 53.10 4.86
C SER A 290 20.26 53.14 6.32
N ALA A 291 21.18 52.65 7.17
CA ALA A 291 21.42 52.83 8.61
C ALA A 291 20.62 51.93 9.59
N SER A 292 21.25 50.92 10.21
CA SER A 292 22.22 50.97 11.33
C SER A 292 21.59 51.40 12.66
N GLY A 293 21.59 50.49 13.64
CA GLY A 293 21.23 50.80 15.03
C GLY A 293 21.23 49.57 15.93
N SER A 294 22.40 49.20 16.43
CA SER A 294 22.63 48.27 17.54
C SER A 294 22.03 48.77 18.86
N ALA A 295 21.48 47.87 19.69
CA ALA A 295 21.64 47.95 21.16
C ALA A 295 21.23 46.65 21.89
N GLN A 296 22.27 46.06 22.48
CA GLN A 296 22.40 45.20 23.65
C GLN A 296 21.35 45.25 24.78
N SER A 297 21.26 44.06 25.44
CA SER A 297 21.30 43.83 26.90
C SER A 297 20.05 44.09 27.74
N SER A 298 19.56 43.04 28.39
CA SER A 298 19.76 42.91 29.85
C SER A 298 19.39 41.51 30.39
N SER A 299 20.31 41.00 31.18
CA SER A 299 20.27 39.83 32.04
C SER A 299 19.40 40.02 33.27
N ALA A 300 18.81 38.92 33.79
CA ALA A 300 18.69 38.71 35.23
C ALA A 300 18.65 37.20 35.57
N THR A 301 19.82 36.73 35.99
CA THR A 301 20.11 35.83 37.13
C THR A 301 19.04 35.86 38.25
N ALA A 302 18.82 34.86 39.11
CA ALA A 302 19.54 33.66 39.48
C ALA A 302 18.65 32.78 40.39
N SER A 303 19.00 31.49 40.48
CA SER A 303 19.08 30.66 41.71
C SER A 303 17.78 30.37 42.51
N SER A 304 17.53 29.15 42.98
CA SER A 304 18.39 28.41 43.90
C SER A 304 17.81 27.03 44.26
N SER A 305 18.74 26.13 44.63
CA SER A 305 18.64 24.99 45.57
C SER A 305 17.63 23.88 45.29
N ALA A 306 18.01 22.65 44.92
CA ALA A 306 18.84 21.64 45.61
C ALA A 306 18.17 20.93 46.79
N SER A 307 17.85 19.64 46.60
CA SER A 307 17.98 18.50 47.55
C SER A 307 17.45 17.25 46.79
N GLY A 308 18.23 16.20 46.51
CA GLY A 308 18.67 15.17 47.47
C GLY A 308 17.45 14.33 47.90
N THR A 309 17.34 13.01 47.71
CA THR A 309 18.32 11.94 47.97
C THR A 309 17.71 10.58 47.54
N SER A 310 18.56 9.68 47.03
CA SER A 310 18.63 8.20 47.09
C SER A 310 17.34 7.34 47.20
N ALA A 311 17.06 6.46 46.23
CA ALA A 311 17.59 5.09 46.05
C ALA A 311 16.99 4.02 46.98
N ALA A 312 16.33 3.01 46.39
CA ALA A 312 16.39 1.63 46.84
C ALA A 312 15.83 0.67 45.76
N SER A 313 16.63 -0.35 45.49
CA SER A 313 16.43 -1.51 44.64
C SER A 313 15.44 -2.51 45.23
N THR A 314 14.83 -3.35 44.38
CA THR A 314 14.41 -4.72 44.73
C THR A 314 14.20 -5.55 43.44
N THR A 315 15.06 -6.56 43.26
CA THR A 315 14.81 -7.80 42.52
C THR A 315 13.95 -8.74 43.39
N PRO A 316 13.21 -9.74 42.86
CA PRO A 316 13.73 -11.03 42.34
C PRO A 316 12.83 -11.60 41.20
N ALA A 317 12.95 -12.79 40.58
CA ALA A 317 13.92 -13.88 40.46
C ALA A 317 13.49 -14.71 39.22
N VAL A 318 14.45 -15.46 38.67
CA VAL A 318 14.35 -16.34 37.51
C VAL A 318 13.85 -17.74 37.90
N SER A 319 13.11 -18.39 37.01
CA SER A 319 12.87 -19.85 37.04
C SER A 319 13.12 -20.48 35.65
N THR A 320 14.15 -21.33 35.63
CA THR A 320 14.60 -22.20 34.54
C THR A 320 13.82 -23.52 34.51
N THR A 321 13.58 -24.09 33.33
CA THR A 321 13.27 -25.51 33.16
C THR A 321 13.98 -26.09 31.95
N SER A 322 14.54 -27.28 32.15
CA SER A 322 15.57 -27.94 31.35
C SER A 322 14.98 -28.90 30.31
N ALA A 323 15.63 -29.01 29.16
CA ALA A 323 15.37 -30.01 28.12
C ALA A 323 16.11 -31.33 28.41
N ALA A 324 15.46 -32.47 28.16
CA ALA A 324 16.06 -33.79 28.16
C ALA A 324 16.24 -34.29 26.71
N SER A 325 17.39 -34.92 26.48
CA SER A 325 17.86 -35.49 25.23
C SER A 325 17.48 -36.97 25.07
N THR A 326 17.31 -37.43 23.84
CA THR A 326 17.34 -38.86 23.50
C THR A 326 17.99 -39.07 22.14
N THR A 327 18.99 -39.93 22.13
CA THR A 327 19.78 -40.40 20.99
C THR A 327 19.07 -41.52 20.23
N GLY A 328 19.15 -41.52 18.89
CA GLY A 328 18.64 -42.59 18.03
C GLY A 328 19.29 -42.56 16.64
N SER A 329 19.71 -43.74 16.19
CA SER A 329 20.71 -44.03 15.15
C SER A 329 20.26 -43.81 13.69
N LEU A 330 21.25 -43.53 12.82
CA LEU A 330 21.18 -43.42 11.36
C LEU A 330 20.94 -44.79 10.70
N THR A 331 19.99 -44.87 9.76
CA THR A 331 20.05 -45.63 8.49
C THR A 331 18.82 -45.30 7.64
N GLY A 332 19.00 -44.91 6.37
CA GLY A 332 17.89 -44.86 5.40
C GLY A 332 17.95 -43.75 4.35
N THR A 333 18.57 -44.05 3.22
CA THR A 333 18.23 -43.66 1.84
C THR A 333 17.85 -42.19 1.56
N VAL A 334 18.78 -41.45 0.94
CA VAL A 334 18.58 -40.10 0.40
C VAL A 334 17.58 -40.16 -0.76
N ARG A 335 16.37 -39.65 -0.52
CA ARG A 335 15.41 -39.26 -1.56
C ARG A 335 15.53 -37.74 -1.70
N THR A 336 15.99 -37.27 -2.86
CA THR A 336 16.10 -35.84 -3.17
C THR A 336 14.70 -35.23 -3.27
N THR A 337 14.27 -34.53 -2.23
CA THR A 337 13.13 -33.61 -2.28
C THR A 337 13.63 -32.23 -2.71
N PRO A 338 12.99 -31.54 -3.69
CA PRO A 338 13.30 -30.17 -4.00
C PRO A 338 12.77 -29.24 -2.88
N SER A 339 13.63 -28.35 -2.40
CA SER A 339 13.37 -27.10 -1.67
C SER A 339 11.99 -26.98 -0.98
N ALA A 340 11.87 -27.52 0.24
CA ALA A 340 10.69 -27.36 1.09
C ALA A 340 10.81 -26.21 2.11
N SER A 341 11.93 -25.49 2.16
CA SER A 341 12.23 -24.51 3.21
C SER A 341 11.53 -23.16 3.00
N LEU A 342 11.47 -22.64 1.76
CA LEU A 342 10.79 -21.37 1.47
C LEU A 342 9.27 -21.53 1.38
N SER A 343 8.77 -22.64 0.84
CA SER A 343 7.31 -22.84 0.73
C SER A 343 6.65 -23.03 2.10
N ALA A 344 7.33 -23.70 3.05
CA ALA A 344 6.80 -23.88 4.40
C ALA A 344 6.79 -22.56 5.20
N LEU A 345 7.75 -21.66 4.97
CA LEU A 345 7.79 -20.35 5.63
C LEU A 345 6.69 -19.41 5.10
N ALA A 346 6.43 -19.38 3.78
CA ALA A 346 5.40 -18.49 3.22
C ALA A 346 3.94 -18.98 3.45
N GLN A 347 3.72 -20.29 3.66
CA GLN A 347 2.38 -20.88 3.60
C GLN A 347 1.54 -20.80 4.89
N ALA A 348 2.11 -20.43 6.04
CA ALA A 348 1.43 -20.55 7.33
C ALA A 348 1.41 -19.24 8.15
N ALA A 349 0.46 -18.34 7.84
CA ALA A 349 -0.04 -17.16 8.60
C ALA A 349 -0.15 -15.84 7.81
N ALA A 350 -0.12 -15.89 6.47
CA ALA A 350 -0.41 -14.74 5.61
C ALA A 350 -1.89 -14.73 5.17
N SER A 351 -2.47 -13.54 4.94
CA SER A 351 -3.79 -13.40 4.31
C SER A 351 -3.82 -14.13 2.96
N PRO A 352 -4.99 -14.60 2.46
CA PRO A 352 -5.07 -15.29 1.17
C PRO A 352 -4.42 -14.50 0.02
N ALA A 353 -4.55 -13.18 0.06
CA ALA A 353 -3.98 -12.27 -0.92
C ALA A 353 -2.44 -12.24 -0.86
N VAL A 354 -1.86 -12.10 0.33
CA VAL A 354 -0.40 -12.16 0.53
C VAL A 354 0.16 -13.53 0.12
N ARG A 355 -0.61 -14.61 0.32
CA ARG A 355 -0.25 -15.96 -0.17
C ARG A 355 -0.24 -16.04 -1.69
N VAL A 356 -1.24 -15.47 -2.35
CA VAL A 356 -1.31 -15.42 -3.83
C VAL A 356 -0.12 -14.64 -4.38
N GLY A 357 0.21 -13.46 -3.83
CA GLY A 357 1.40 -12.69 -4.23
C GLY A 357 2.69 -13.50 -4.07
N ALA A 358 2.86 -14.20 -2.95
CA ALA A 358 4.02 -15.07 -2.72
C ALA A 358 4.06 -16.30 -3.65
N ASP A 359 2.91 -16.88 -4.02
CA ASP A 359 2.83 -17.99 -4.97
C ASP A 359 3.12 -17.54 -6.41
N ILE A 360 2.62 -16.38 -6.83
CA ILE A 360 2.98 -15.75 -8.11
C ILE A 360 4.49 -15.49 -8.15
N TRP A 361 5.03 -14.87 -7.10
CA TRP A 361 6.47 -14.61 -6.99
C TRP A 361 7.30 -15.86 -7.26
N ARG A 362 6.91 -16.96 -6.61
CA ARG A 362 7.60 -18.24 -6.73
C ARG A 362 7.57 -18.75 -8.18
N LEU A 363 6.41 -18.68 -8.83
CA LEU A 363 6.21 -19.21 -10.17
C LEU A 363 6.88 -18.37 -11.26
N VAL A 364 6.90 -17.05 -11.12
CA VAL A 364 7.35 -16.12 -12.18
C VAL A 364 8.78 -15.63 -11.99
N HIS A 365 9.26 -15.53 -10.75
CA HIS A 365 10.62 -15.04 -10.45
C HIS A 365 11.54 -16.17 -10.00
N THR A 366 11.24 -16.80 -8.87
CA THR A 366 12.18 -17.69 -8.17
C THR A 366 12.48 -18.98 -8.93
N ILE A 367 11.45 -19.70 -9.39
CA ILE A 367 11.65 -20.98 -10.08
C ILE A 367 12.35 -20.78 -11.42
N PRO A 368 11.93 -19.82 -12.27
CA PRO A 368 12.61 -19.55 -13.53
C PRO A 368 14.08 -19.13 -13.34
N SER A 369 14.36 -18.17 -12.44
CA SER A 369 15.73 -17.67 -12.22
C SER A 369 16.63 -18.75 -11.62
N GLY A 370 16.11 -19.59 -10.72
CA GLY A 370 16.84 -20.74 -10.20
C GLY A 370 17.13 -21.80 -11.26
N ALA A 371 16.20 -22.04 -12.18
CA ALA A 371 16.38 -22.98 -13.29
C ALA A 371 17.37 -22.46 -14.34
N SER A 372 17.48 -21.14 -14.54
CA SER A 372 18.43 -20.53 -15.48
C SER A 372 19.86 -20.50 -14.95
N LEU A 373 20.04 -20.42 -13.63
CA LEU A 373 21.34 -20.15 -13.00
C LEU A 373 22.48 -21.10 -13.45
N ALA A 374 22.22 -22.40 -13.53
CA ALA A 374 23.26 -23.36 -13.94
C ALA A 374 23.74 -23.10 -15.39
N ARG A 375 22.82 -22.76 -16.29
CA ARG A 375 23.13 -22.42 -17.68
C ARG A 375 23.85 -21.08 -17.77
N PHE A 376 23.41 -20.10 -16.97
CA PHE A 376 24.05 -18.80 -16.86
C PHE A 376 25.52 -18.94 -16.42
N LEU A 377 25.77 -19.64 -15.32
CA LEU A 377 27.14 -19.86 -14.82
C LEU A 377 28.00 -20.56 -15.87
N GLN A 378 27.50 -21.58 -16.55
CA GLN A 378 28.23 -22.23 -17.63
C GLN A 378 28.55 -21.27 -18.80
N LYS A 379 27.59 -20.44 -19.21
CA LYS A 379 27.74 -19.44 -20.28
C LYS A 379 28.83 -18.40 -19.96
N TYR A 380 28.97 -18.02 -18.70
CA TYR A 380 29.89 -16.99 -18.23
C TYR A 380 31.13 -17.52 -17.49
N ASN A 381 31.53 -18.78 -17.76
CA ASN A 381 32.73 -19.41 -17.21
C ASN A 381 32.77 -19.46 -15.66
N TYR A 382 31.61 -19.70 -15.04
CA TYR A 382 31.43 -19.81 -13.59
C TYR A 382 31.89 -18.57 -12.82
N GLN A 383 31.78 -17.38 -13.42
CA GLN A 383 31.92 -16.12 -12.71
C GLN A 383 30.69 -15.85 -11.86
N ASP A 384 30.89 -15.24 -10.69
CA ASP A 384 29.81 -14.91 -9.78
C ASP A 384 28.89 -13.84 -10.40
N PRO A 385 27.55 -14.05 -10.41
CA PRO A 385 26.59 -13.08 -10.94
C PRO A 385 26.32 -11.98 -9.92
N LEU A 386 27.32 -11.17 -9.62
CA LEU A 386 27.27 -10.09 -8.62
C LEU A 386 27.52 -8.70 -9.23
N ASP A 387 27.42 -8.59 -10.56
CA ASP A 387 27.53 -7.33 -11.31
C ASP A 387 26.29 -7.19 -12.20
N ASN A 388 25.25 -6.52 -11.71
CA ASN A 388 23.98 -6.39 -12.45
C ASN A 388 24.12 -5.63 -13.79
N THR A 389 25.27 -5.02 -14.08
CA THR A 389 25.52 -4.34 -15.36
C THR A 389 26.11 -5.27 -16.43
N LYS A 390 26.61 -6.45 -16.05
CA LYS A 390 27.32 -7.37 -16.96
C LYS A 390 26.98 -8.84 -16.75
N LEU A 391 26.82 -9.25 -15.50
CA LEU A 391 26.64 -10.62 -15.06
C LEU A 391 25.38 -10.73 -14.20
N ASP A 392 24.22 -10.54 -14.84
CA ASP A 392 22.92 -10.64 -14.19
C ASP A 392 22.13 -11.84 -14.73
N ASN A 393 21.89 -12.84 -13.87
CA ASN A 393 21.16 -14.05 -14.25
C ASN A 393 19.70 -13.75 -14.64
N TYR A 394 19.09 -12.78 -13.96
CA TYR A 394 17.69 -12.45 -14.19
C TYR A 394 17.50 -11.75 -15.54
N ALA A 395 18.33 -10.77 -15.87
CA ALA A 395 18.35 -10.07 -17.15
C ALA A 395 18.71 -11.01 -18.30
N ASP A 396 19.63 -11.96 -18.12
CA ASP A 396 19.93 -12.98 -19.14
C ASP A 396 18.69 -13.83 -19.46
N MET A 397 17.92 -14.18 -18.43
CA MET A 397 16.68 -14.94 -18.57
C MET A 397 15.55 -14.14 -19.22
N THR A 398 15.42 -12.84 -18.90
CA THR A 398 14.32 -11.98 -19.37
C THR A 398 14.62 -11.24 -20.67
N GLY A 399 15.81 -11.39 -21.24
CA GLY A 399 16.19 -10.70 -22.48
C GLY A 399 16.64 -9.24 -22.27
N GLY A 400 17.19 -8.93 -21.10
CA GLY A 400 17.94 -7.70 -20.84
C GLY A 400 17.36 -6.77 -19.76
N ALA A 401 16.25 -7.13 -19.11
CA ALA A 401 15.69 -6.34 -18.01
C ALA A 401 16.07 -6.96 -16.66
N ASP A 402 16.71 -6.19 -15.78
CA ASP A 402 16.94 -6.62 -14.41
C ASP A 402 15.61 -6.83 -13.65
N PHE A 403 15.70 -7.44 -12.48
CA PHE A 403 14.53 -7.79 -11.68
C PHE A 403 13.66 -6.59 -11.31
N PHE A 404 14.24 -5.50 -10.78
CA PHE A 404 13.47 -4.34 -10.37
C PHE A 404 12.89 -3.58 -11.56
N ALA A 405 13.62 -3.49 -12.67
CA ALA A 405 13.11 -2.93 -13.92
C ALA A 405 11.95 -3.77 -14.49
N THR A 406 12.00 -5.10 -14.32
CA THR A 406 10.91 -6.00 -14.71
C THR A 406 9.67 -5.78 -13.85
N CYS A 407 9.84 -5.70 -12.52
CA CYS A 407 8.76 -5.36 -11.59
C CYS A 407 8.20 -3.96 -11.82
N ALA A 408 9.03 -2.98 -12.19
CA ALA A 408 8.59 -1.61 -12.48
C ALA A 408 7.81 -1.50 -13.81
N LYS A 409 8.08 -2.37 -14.79
CA LYS A 409 7.34 -2.45 -16.05
C LYS A 409 5.96 -3.07 -15.88
N ASP A 410 5.79 -3.93 -14.89
CA ASP A 410 4.52 -4.55 -14.52
C ASP A 410 4.35 -4.46 -12.99
N PRO A 411 4.07 -3.25 -12.47
CA PRO A 411 3.98 -3.02 -11.02
C PRO A 411 2.79 -3.76 -10.40
N GLU A 412 1.82 -4.16 -11.22
CA GLU A 412 0.53 -4.66 -10.78
C GLU A 412 0.52 -6.18 -10.61
N GLN A 413 1.27 -6.94 -11.43
CA GLN A 413 1.45 -8.38 -11.24
C GLN A 413 2.84 -8.71 -10.70
N LEU A 414 3.89 -8.31 -11.40
CA LEU A 414 5.27 -8.68 -11.03
C LEU A 414 5.72 -7.87 -9.80
N GLY A 415 5.51 -6.56 -9.81
CA GLY A 415 5.78 -5.70 -8.66
C GLY A 415 4.96 -6.07 -7.42
N SER A 416 3.65 -6.30 -7.57
CA SER A 416 2.80 -6.71 -6.44
C SER A 416 3.16 -8.11 -5.90
N SER A 417 3.63 -9.04 -6.76
CA SER A 417 4.10 -10.35 -6.30
C SER A 417 5.33 -10.26 -5.41
N PHE A 418 6.28 -9.37 -5.75
CA PHE A 418 7.45 -9.08 -4.93
C PHE A 418 7.05 -8.51 -3.57
N ILE A 419 6.16 -7.51 -3.59
CA ILE A 419 5.64 -6.88 -2.39
C ILE A 419 4.85 -7.87 -1.52
N GLY A 420 4.06 -8.75 -2.13
CA GLY A 420 3.34 -9.83 -1.47
C GLY A 420 4.28 -10.82 -0.79
N LEU A 421 5.34 -11.27 -1.48
CA LEU A 421 6.37 -12.11 -0.87
C LEU A 421 7.04 -11.40 0.31
N MET A 422 7.49 -10.15 0.13
CA MET A 422 8.19 -9.42 1.18
C MET A 422 7.31 -9.22 2.41
N THR A 423 6.01 -8.97 2.21
CA THR A 423 5.01 -8.93 3.27
C THR A 423 4.87 -10.29 3.97
N ALA A 424 4.76 -11.39 3.22
CA ALA A 424 4.65 -12.74 3.75
C ALA A 424 5.86 -13.11 4.62
N LEU A 425 7.06 -12.87 4.10
CA LEU A 425 8.31 -13.13 4.81
C LEU A 425 8.41 -12.27 6.07
N ARG A 426 8.10 -10.97 5.96
CA ARG A 426 8.18 -10.04 7.10
C ARG A 426 7.25 -10.48 8.23
N ASN A 427 6.02 -10.93 7.93
CA ASN A 427 5.06 -11.42 8.92
C ASN A 427 5.50 -12.71 9.65
N GLN A 428 6.39 -13.50 9.05
CA GLN A 428 6.91 -14.75 9.64
C GLN A 428 8.19 -14.55 10.43
N LYS A 429 8.98 -13.54 10.07
CA LYS A 429 10.24 -13.24 10.74
C LYS A 429 9.99 -12.56 12.07
N VAL A 430 10.95 -12.74 12.98
CA VAL A 430 10.96 -12.04 14.26
C VAL A 430 10.96 -10.53 14.00
N PRO A 431 10.04 -9.75 14.59
CA PRO A 431 10.07 -8.29 14.52
C PRO A 431 11.43 -7.73 14.94
N TRP A 432 11.93 -6.72 14.24
CA TRP A 432 13.23 -6.12 14.57
C TRP A 432 13.24 -5.53 15.98
N THR A 433 12.09 -5.09 16.49
CA THR A 433 11.89 -4.58 17.85
C THR A 433 12.02 -5.66 18.93
N ASP A 434 11.90 -6.94 18.58
CA ASP A 434 12.21 -8.08 19.47
C ASP A 434 13.70 -8.46 19.41
N VAL A 435 14.41 -8.05 18.34
CA VAL A 435 15.85 -8.32 18.14
C VAL A 435 16.71 -7.20 18.73
N TYR A 436 16.26 -5.95 18.62
CA TYR A 436 16.97 -4.74 19.03
C TYR A 436 16.15 -3.97 20.08
N ASP A 437 16.81 -3.52 21.14
CA ASP A 437 16.16 -2.71 22.17
C ASP A 437 15.96 -1.27 21.69
N THR A 438 14.71 -0.92 21.43
CA THR A 438 14.30 0.39 20.90
C THR A 438 14.10 1.44 21.98
N THR A 439 14.30 1.12 23.26
CA THR A 439 14.11 2.05 24.38
C THR A 439 15.02 3.27 24.27
N ASP A 440 16.30 3.05 23.96
CA ASP A 440 17.28 4.13 23.81
C ASP A 440 17.01 4.97 22.56
N LEU A 441 16.43 4.38 21.52
CA LEU A 441 16.03 5.12 20.32
C LEU A 441 14.93 6.13 20.67
N VAL A 442 13.89 5.70 21.38
CA VAL A 442 12.76 6.57 21.67
C VAL A 442 13.08 7.57 22.78
N SER A 443 13.82 7.16 23.81
CA SER A 443 14.12 8.03 24.96
C SER A 443 15.10 9.17 24.62
N ASN A 444 16.01 8.96 23.67
CA ASN A 444 16.95 9.98 23.23
C ASN A 444 16.38 10.94 22.17
N ALA A 445 15.22 10.60 21.58
CA ALA A 445 14.59 11.43 20.56
C ALA A 445 13.99 12.72 21.16
N ASP A 446 14.22 13.85 20.49
CA ASP A 446 13.56 15.12 20.84
C ASP A 446 12.12 15.18 20.31
N LEU A 447 11.24 14.38 20.92
CA LEU A 447 9.84 14.30 20.52
C LEU A 447 9.06 15.61 20.79
N LYS A 448 9.58 16.51 21.64
CA LYS A 448 8.90 17.74 22.03
C LYS A 448 9.03 18.86 21.01
N SER A 449 10.11 18.88 20.24
CA SER A 449 10.32 19.88 19.18
C SER A 449 9.65 19.52 17.86
N GLY A 450 8.96 18.37 17.78
CA GLY A 450 8.45 17.81 16.53
C GLY A 450 9.56 17.22 15.66
N ALA A 451 10.75 16.95 16.22
CA ALA A 451 11.80 16.27 15.49
C ALA A 451 11.38 14.85 15.08
N ARG A 452 11.86 14.42 13.93
CA ARG A 452 11.53 13.10 13.37
C ARG A 452 12.24 12.01 14.17
N LEU A 453 11.50 10.97 14.56
CA LEU A 453 12.06 9.84 15.31
C LEU A 453 12.81 8.87 14.39
N PHE A 454 12.15 8.40 13.34
CA PHE A 454 12.56 7.22 12.60
C PHE A 454 12.27 7.37 11.11
N VAL A 455 13.20 6.96 10.25
CA VAL A 455 13.03 6.93 8.80
C VAL A 455 13.28 5.51 8.31
N ASP A 456 12.21 4.86 7.85
CA ASP A 456 12.20 3.51 7.27
C ASP A 456 12.53 3.57 5.77
N ILE A 457 13.81 3.49 5.42
CA ILE A 457 14.27 3.66 4.04
C ILE A 457 14.03 2.38 3.26
N GLY A 458 13.24 2.47 2.19
CA GLY A 458 12.78 1.29 1.47
C GLY A 458 11.75 0.47 2.28
N GLY A 459 11.05 1.11 3.22
CA GLY A 459 10.10 0.44 4.14
C GLY A 459 8.89 -0.22 3.49
N ALA A 460 8.67 -0.02 2.18
CA ALA A 460 7.52 -0.50 1.42
C ALA A 460 6.18 -0.10 2.09
N HIS A 461 5.46 -1.06 2.66
CA HIS A 461 4.19 -0.80 3.35
C HIS A 461 4.33 -0.25 4.77
N GLY A 462 5.54 -0.13 5.31
CA GLY A 462 5.79 0.48 6.63
C GLY A 462 5.60 -0.46 7.82
N LEU A 463 5.51 -1.78 7.59
CA LEU A 463 5.33 -2.79 8.65
C LEU A 463 6.37 -2.71 9.78
N ASP A 464 7.62 -2.32 9.49
CA ASP A 464 8.65 -2.18 10.53
C ASP A 464 8.47 -0.91 11.36
N THR A 465 7.93 0.14 10.76
CA THR A 465 7.48 1.34 11.45
C THR A 465 6.27 1.04 12.35
N GLU A 466 5.28 0.28 11.85
CA GLU A 466 4.14 -0.17 12.65
C GLU A 466 4.57 -1.00 13.87
N ARG A 467 5.57 -1.87 13.71
CA ARG A 467 6.14 -2.66 14.81
C ARG A 467 6.83 -1.79 15.88
N LEU A 468 7.45 -0.69 15.47
CA LEU A 468 7.99 0.30 16.41
C LEU A 468 6.88 0.99 17.19
N LEU A 469 5.83 1.43 16.52
CA LEU A 469 4.66 2.04 17.15
C LEU A 469 3.95 1.07 18.10
N ALA A 470 3.76 -0.18 17.70
CA ALA A 470 3.17 -1.22 18.54
C ALA A 470 4.02 -1.51 19.80
N ARG A 471 5.35 -1.41 19.70
CA ARG A 471 6.24 -1.56 20.85
C ARG A 471 6.21 -0.35 21.80
N HIS A 472 5.94 0.84 21.26
CA HIS A 472 5.89 2.10 22.01
C HIS A 472 4.53 2.78 21.82
N PRO A 473 3.44 2.25 22.40
CA PRO A 473 2.06 2.68 22.12
C PRO A 473 1.73 4.11 22.58
N TYR A 474 2.64 4.75 23.32
CA TYR A 474 2.55 6.16 23.72
C TYR A 474 3.05 7.11 22.61
N LEU A 475 3.68 6.59 21.56
CA LEU A 475 4.01 7.37 20.38
C LEU A 475 2.73 7.65 19.56
N PRO A 476 2.57 8.87 19.04
CA PRO A 476 1.41 9.21 18.22
C PRO A 476 1.48 8.46 16.88
N SER A 477 0.49 7.60 16.63
CA SER A 477 0.43 6.73 15.43
C SER A 477 -0.03 7.46 14.17
N ASP A 478 -0.67 8.62 14.35
CA ASP A 478 -1.15 9.56 13.34
C ASP A 478 -0.03 10.36 12.64
N VAL A 479 1.24 10.17 13.06
CA VAL A 479 2.41 10.90 12.52
C VAL A 479 3.24 10.04 11.55
N LEU A 480 2.73 8.88 11.13
CA LEU A 480 3.35 8.08 10.08
C LEU A 480 3.09 8.72 8.73
N VAL A 481 4.16 9.25 8.11
CA VAL A 481 4.10 9.89 6.80
C VAL A 481 4.77 9.01 5.75
N LYS A 482 4.00 8.58 4.73
CA LYS A 482 4.56 7.93 3.54
C LYS A 482 5.25 8.98 2.68
N MET A 483 6.47 8.71 2.24
CA MET A 483 7.27 9.62 1.44
C MET A 483 7.93 8.86 0.29
N GLY A 484 7.66 9.29 -0.95
CA GLY A 484 8.42 8.82 -2.12
C GLY A 484 9.86 9.28 -2.02
N TYR A 485 10.81 8.34 -2.09
CA TYR A 485 12.23 8.63 -1.96
C TYR A 485 13.06 7.61 -2.73
N ASP A 486 13.91 8.10 -3.63
CA ASP A 486 14.97 7.30 -4.24
C ASP A 486 16.22 7.36 -3.35
N PHE A 487 16.56 6.24 -2.71
CA PHE A 487 17.71 6.13 -1.79
C PHE A 487 19.07 6.33 -2.46
N PHE A 488 19.12 6.45 -3.79
CA PHE A 488 20.29 6.86 -4.53
C PHE A 488 20.46 8.37 -4.68
N THR A 489 19.46 9.15 -4.27
CA THR A 489 19.54 10.60 -4.12
C THR A 489 19.80 10.99 -2.65
N PRO A 490 20.26 12.23 -2.37
CA PRO A 490 20.47 12.70 -1.00
C PRO A 490 19.21 12.54 -0.13
N GLN A 491 19.38 12.06 1.10
CA GLN A 491 18.26 11.82 2.01
C GLN A 491 17.60 13.16 2.43
N PRO A 492 16.30 13.37 2.12
CA PRO A 492 15.64 14.66 2.37
C PRO A 492 15.36 14.93 3.86
N LEU A 493 15.25 13.89 4.69
CA LEU A 493 14.95 14.04 6.11
C LEU A 493 16.25 14.10 6.92
N VAL A 494 16.58 15.28 7.42
CA VAL A 494 17.83 15.55 8.16
C VAL A 494 17.63 15.41 9.66
N GLY A 495 18.58 14.74 10.33
CA GLY A 495 18.68 14.64 11.78
C GLY A 495 17.60 13.85 12.54
N PRO A 496 16.90 12.85 11.97
CA PRO A 496 16.09 11.93 12.77
C PRO A 496 16.99 11.11 13.71
N GLN A 497 16.37 10.53 14.74
CA GLN A 497 17.08 9.70 15.71
C GLN A 497 17.57 8.37 15.10
N ALA A 498 16.84 7.80 14.14
CA ALA A 498 17.33 6.67 13.34
C ALA A 498 16.99 6.76 11.85
N TYR A 499 17.93 6.27 11.05
CA TYR A 499 17.72 5.81 9.69
C TYR A 499 17.79 4.29 9.68
N PHE A 500 16.79 3.65 9.10
CA PHE A 500 16.62 2.22 9.14
C PHE A 500 16.56 1.63 7.74
N PHE A 501 17.30 0.55 7.52
CA PHE A 501 17.22 -0.30 6.34
C PHE A 501 16.88 -1.72 6.79
N HIS A 502 15.97 -2.38 6.08
CA HIS A 502 15.65 -3.79 6.30
C HIS A 502 15.40 -4.52 4.99
N ALA A 503 16.25 -5.50 4.68
CA ALA A 503 16.21 -6.26 3.43
C ALA A 503 16.24 -5.32 2.22
N VAL A 504 17.20 -4.39 2.22
CA VAL A 504 17.39 -3.39 1.16
C VAL A 504 18.82 -3.42 0.64
N PRO A 505 19.88 -3.14 1.43
CA PRO A 505 21.22 -3.08 0.84
C PRO A 505 21.72 -4.41 0.28
N HIS A 506 21.20 -5.55 0.75
CA HIS A 506 21.58 -6.87 0.24
C HIS A 506 21.18 -7.14 -1.22
N ASP A 507 20.28 -6.32 -1.78
CA ASP A 507 19.85 -6.39 -3.18
C ASP A 507 20.85 -5.72 -4.13
N TRP A 508 21.86 -5.02 -3.59
CA TRP A 508 22.70 -4.11 -4.34
C TRP A 508 24.18 -4.41 -4.19
N GLN A 509 24.94 -4.07 -5.23
CA GLN A 509 26.40 -4.18 -5.20
C GLN A 509 27.02 -3.17 -4.22
N ASP A 510 28.19 -3.48 -3.70
CA ASP A 510 28.94 -2.64 -2.76
C ASP A 510 28.98 -1.15 -3.15
N ALA A 511 29.18 -0.83 -4.43
CA ALA A 511 29.23 0.57 -4.90
C ALA A 511 27.88 1.30 -4.68
N ASN A 512 26.76 0.61 -4.91
CA ASN A 512 25.42 1.13 -4.70
C ASN A 512 25.10 1.23 -3.21
N VAL A 513 25.49 0.24 -2.40
CA VAL A 513 25.37 0.29 -0.92
C VAL A 513 26.15 1.48 -0.37
N LEU A 514 27.40 1.68 -0.80
CA LEU A 514 28.22 2.83 -0.39
C LEU A 514 27.58 4.17 -0.79
N ARG A 515 26.92 4.24 -1.96
CA ARG A 515 26.16 5.42 -2.39
C ARG A 515 24.98 5.69 -1.47
N MET A 516 24.17 4.68 -1.15
CA MET A 516 23.05 4.80 -0.21
C MET A 516 23.52 5.28 1.16
N LEU A 517 24.58 4.65 1.69
CA LEU A 517 25.16 5.01 2.99
C LEU A 517 25.71 6.44 2.99
N ALA A 518 26.32 6.90 1.89
CA ALA A 518 26.79 8.28 1.76
C ALA A 518 25.63 9.29 1.78
N ASN A 519 24.51 8.99 1.13
CA ASN A 519 23.32 9.85 1.15
C ASN A 519 22.72 9.96 2.56
N VAL A 520 22.68 8.84 3.30
CA VAL A 520 22.23 8.83 4.71
C VAL A 520 23.20 9.59 5.61
N LYS A 521 24.51 9.36 5.43
CA LYS A 521 25.58 10.01 6.20
C LYS A 521 25.45 11.53 6.22
N ILE A 522 25.16 12.14 5.07
CA ILE A 522 25.02 13.60 4.93
C ILE A 522 23.86 14.14 5.78
N ALA A 523 22.79 13.36 5.93
CA ALA A 523 21.60 13.78 6.65
C ALA A 523 21.69 13.50 8.17
N MET A 524 22.62 12.65 8.61
CA MET A 524 22.79 12.29 10.02
C MET A 524 23.39 13.42 10.87
N LYS A 525 22.90 13.55 12.11
CA LYS A 525 23.48 14.41 13.13
C LYS A 525 24.54 13.63 13.95
N PRO A 526 25.82 14.04 13.93
CA PRO A 526 26.87 13.38 14.71
C PRO A 526 26.55 13.30 16.21
N GLY A 527 26.76 12.13 16.81
CA GLY A 527 26.48 11.87 18.23
C GLY A 527 25.00 11.81 18.61
N TYR A 528 24.09 11.79 17.63
CA TYR A 528 22.64 11.72 17.85
C TYR A 528 21.98 10.67 16.96
N SER A 529 22.10 10.81 15.64
CA SER A 529 21.47 9.91 14.67
C SER A 529 22.16 8.54 14.65
N LYS A 530 21.37 7.48 14.63
CA LYS A 530 21.80 6.09 14.45
C LYS A 530 21.49 5.60 13.03
N LEU A 531 22.37 4.75 12.49
CA LEU A 531 22.07 3.92 11.33
C LEU A 531 21.78 2.50 11.83
N LEU A 532 20.61 1.98 11.49
CA LEU A 532 20.17 0.63 11.82
C LEU A 532 19.99 -0.18 10.54
N ILE A 533 20.68 -1.31 10.44
CA ILE A 533 20.60 -2.24 9.30
C ILE A 533 20.11 -3.59 9.81
N TYR A 534 18.87 -3.94 9.51
CA TYR A 534 18.28 -5.23 9.89
C TYR A 534 18.41 -6.22 8.74
N GLU A 535 19.42 -7.09 8.79
CA GLU A 535 19.79 -7.96 7.67
C GLU A 535 20.20 -9.36 8.10
N VAL A 536 20.23 -10.30 7.15
CA VAL A 536 20.89 -11.59 7.40
C VAL A 536 22.39 -11.32 7.45
N VAL A 537 23.00 -11.60 8.60
CA VAL A 537 24.44 -11.45 8.80
C VAL A 537 25.08 -12.83 8.82
N LEU A 538 25.68 -13.24 7.70
CA LEU A 538 26.22 -14.59 7.56
C LEU A 538 27.41 -14.83 8.49
N PRO A 539 27.46 -15.98 9.19
CA PRO A 539 28.68 -16.41 9.87
C PRO A 539 29.72 -16.84 8.83
N ALA A 540 31.01 -16.65 9.14
CA ALA A 540 32.10 -17.04 8.25
C ALA A 540 32.11 -18.55 7.89
N LYS A 541 31.52 -19.39 8.74
CA LYS A 541 31.38 -20.85 8.53
C LYS A 541 30.06 -21.32 9.13
N ARG A 542 29.54 -22.43 8.60
CA ARG A 542 28.34 -23.13 9.13
C ARG A 542 27.07 -22.27 9.14
N ALA A 543 26.87 -21.47 8.10
CA ALA A 543 25.58 -20.83 7.88
C ALA A 543 24.48 -21.90 7.73
N THR A 544 23.27 -21.56 8.17
CA THR A 544 22.15 -22.49 8.10
C THR A 544 21.70 -22.69 6.64
N SER A 545 21.00 -23.80 6.37
CA SER A 545 20.43 -24.03 5.03
C SER A 545 19.51 -22.89 4.58
N LEU A 546 18.78 -22.27 5.51
CA LEU A 546 17.90 -21.14 5.21
C LEU A 546 18.71 -19.90 4.79
N MET A 547 19.77 -19.56 5.52
CA MET A 547 20.67 -18.46 5.18
C MET A 547 21.28 -18.64 3.78
N MET A 548 21.77 -19.83 3.46
CA MET A 548 22.33 -20.11 2.12
C MET A 548 21.27 -20.10 1.02
N THR A 549 20.02 -20.46 1.35
CA THR A 549 18.93 -20.40 0.37
C THR A 549 18.57 -18.95 0.03
N LEU A 550 18.56 -18.06 1.03
CA LEU A 550 18.30 -16.64 0.82
C LEU A 550 19.42 -15.98 0.00
N ASP A 551 20.68 -16.27 0.33
CA ASP A 551 21.85 -15.80 -0.42
C ASP A 551 21.81 -16.22 -1.90
N LEU A 552 21.56 -17.49 -2.18
CA LEU A 552 21.39 -17.98 -3.55
C LEU A 552 20.19 -17.35 -4.27
N GLN A 553 19.15 -16.97 -3.53
CA GLN A 553 17.98 -16.28 -4.08
C GLN A 553 18.30 -14.84 -4.49
N LEU A 554 19.04 -14.10 -3.65
CA LEU A 554 19.50 -12.75 -4.00
C LEU A 554 20.44 -12.79 -5.21
N MET A 555 21.38 -13.73 -5.20
CA MET A 555 22.32 -13.94 -6.30
C MET A 555 21.59 -14.25 -7.62
N ASN A 556 20.50 -15.04 -7.58
CA ASN A 556 19.79 -15.44 -8.80
C ASN A 556 18.81 -14.38 -9.34
N CYS A 557 18.24 -13.52 -8.47
CA CYS A 557 17.22 -12.55 -8.84
C CYS A 557 17.77 -11.15 -9.06
N VAL A 558 18.65 -10.66 -8.17
CA VAL A 558 19.04 -9.24 -8.13
C VAL A 558 20.55 -9.03 -8.27
N SER A 559 21.31 -10.10 -8.48
CA SER A 559 22.78 -10.07 -8.42
C SER A 559 23.28 -9.48 -7.09
N GLY A 560 22.54 -9.79 -6.02
CA GLY A 560 22.83 -9.41 -4.64
C GLY A 560 23.42 -10.56 -3.84
N LEU A 561 23.69 -10.32 -2.55
CA LEU A 561 24.27 -11.31 -1.64
C LEU A 561 23.89 -11.02 -0.20
N GLU A 562 23.82 -12.05 0.65
CA GLU A 562 23.69 -11.88 2.10
C GLU A 562 25.09 -11.65 2.71
N PRO A 563 25.41 -10.46 3.25
CA PRO A 563 26.80 -10.18 3.61
C PRO A 563 27.23 -10.84 4.92
N THR A 564 28.50 -11.24 4.98
CA THR A 564 29.11 -11.67 6.25
C THR A 564 29.31 -10.50 7.20
N GLU A 565 29.46 -10.76 8.50
CA GLU A 565 29.78 -9.71 9.48
C GLU A 565 31.05 -8.92 9.12
N GLN A 566 32.07 -9.60 8.58
CA GLN A 566 33.30 -8.96 8.13
C GLN A 566 33.07 -8.06 6.91
N HIS A 567 32.20 -8.47 5.99
CA HIS A 567 31.83 -7.66 4.82
C HIS A 567 31.10 -6.40 5.26
N TRP A 568 30.09 -6.52 6.13
CA TRP A 568 29.38 -5.38 6.71
C TRP A 568 30.31 -4.39 7.39
N LYS A 569 31.24 -4.89 8.21
CA LYS A 569 32.28 -4.05 8.84
C LYS A 569 33.08 -3.28 7.81
N GLY A 570 33.57 -3.94 6.76
CA GLY A 570 34.34 -3.29 5.70
C GLY A 570 33.53 -2.25 4.92
N LEU A 571 32.25 -2.49 4.65
CA LEU A 571 31.37 -1.53 3.97
C LEU A 571 31.10 -0.29 4.83
N LEU A 572 30.75 -0.49 6.09
CA LEU A 572 30.45 0.60 7.02
C LEU A 572 31.70 1.44 7.31
N GLU A 573 32.87 0.82 7.51
CA GLU A 573 34.13 1.55 7.67
C GLU A 573 34.47 2.40 6.44
N LYS A 574 34.31 1.85 5.21
CA LYS A 574 34.52 2.61 3.97
C LYS A 574 33.54 3.77 3.82
N ALA A 575 32.30 3.62 4.27
CA ALA A 575 31.32 4.70 4.30
C ALA A 575 31.56 5.71 5.44
N GLY A 576 32.50 5.43 6.35
CA GLY A 576 32.85 6.28 7.49
C GLY A 576 31.86 6.17 8.64
N PHE A 577 31.43 4.95 8.91
CA PHE A 577 30.64 4.56 10.06
C PHE A 577 31.43 3.65 11.00
N GLY A 578 31.25 3.82 12.30
CA GLY A 578 31.66 2.86 13.33
C GLY A 578 30.49 1.95 13.71
N ILE A 579 30.74 0.66 13.88
CA ILE A 579 29.73 -0.29 14.39
C ILE A 579 29.71 -0.18 15.92
N ASN A 580 28.54 0.13 16.48
CA ASN A 580 28.30 0.18 17.92
C ASN A 580 27.92 -1.20 18.47
N SER A 581 26.99 -1.88 17.81
CA SER A 581 26.46 -3.17 18.26
C SER A 581 25.93 -4.02 17.11
N VAL A 582 25.87 -5.34 17.32
CA VAL A 582 25.17 -6.29 16.45
C VAL A 582 24.23 -7.12 17.31
N SER A 583 22.95 -6.76 17.33
CA SER A 583 21.92 -7.42 18.13
C SER A 583 21.39 -8.66 17.42
N ARG A 584 21.28 -9.77 18.16
CA ARG A 584 20.87 -11.09 17.63
C ARG A 584 19.82 -11.70 18.54
N HIS A 585 18.89 -12.46 17.96
CA HIS A 585 17.86 -13.18 18.70
C HIS A 585 17.90 -14.68 18.36
N PRO A 586 17.77 -15.62 19.33
CA PRO A 586 17.93 -17.06 19.07
C PRO A 586 16.96 -17.65 18.04
N ARG A 587 15.81 -17.00 17.85
CA ARG A 587 14.81 -17.39 16.84
C ARG A 587 14.87 -16.57 15.54
N ALA A 588 15.71 -15.54 15.48
CA ALA A 588 15.83 -14.70 14.30
C ALA A 588 16.95 -15.19 13.39
N VAL A 589 16.70 -15.19 12.09
CA VAL A 589 17.73 -15.42 11.06
C VAL A 589 18.53 -14.14 10.81
N GLN A 590 17.88 -12.99 10.95
CA GLN A 590 18.45 -11.67 10.77
C GLN A 590 19.02 -11.12 12.08
N SER A 591 19.79 -10.04 11.96
CA SER A 591 20.41 -9.32 13.07
C SER A 591 20.38 -7.83 12.78
N VAL A 592 20.31 -7.01 13.83
CA VAL A 592 20.32 -5.57 13.69
C VAL A 592 21.74 -5.07 13.93
N ILE A 593 22.35 -4.46 12.92
CA ILE A 593 23.62 -3.75 13.04
C ILE A 593 23.29 -2.31 13.37
N GLU A 594 23.80 -1.82 14.50
CA GLU A 594 23.75 -0.42 14.89
C GLU A 594 25.09 0.24 14.58
N ALA A 595 25.06 1.35 13.86
CA ALA A 595 26.23 2.12 13.50
C ALA A 595 26.03 3.63 13.68
N GLU A 596 27.12 4.34 13.89
CA GLU A 596 27.19 5.80 14.02
C GLU A 596 28.28 6.38 13.13
N LEU A 597 28.26 7.71 12.93
CA LEU A 597 29.34 8.40 12.25
C LEU A 597 30.66 8.20 13.01
N ALA A 598 31.70 7.76 12.28
CA ALA A 598 33.02 7.45 12.82
C ALA A 598 33.83 8.70 13.19
#